data_AF-I1L7W0-F1
#
_entry.id   AF-I1L7W0-F1
#
_cell.length_a   1.000
_cell.length_b   1.000
_cell.length_c   1.000
_cell.angle_alpha   90.00
_cell.angle_beta   90.00
_cell.angle_gamma   90.00
#
_symmetry.space_group_name_H-M   'P 1'
#
loop_
_entity.id
_entity.type
_entity.pdbx_description
1 polymer ?
#
loop_
_entity_poly.entity_id
_entity_poly.type
_entity_poly.pdbx_seq_one_letter_code
_entity_poly.pdbx_strand_id
1 'polypeptide(L)'
;MGRSRRKYKQSRTKVRVGLPKKNPRLFKPSFSVPPKLLQSLDQEPQWDDQGTVNTNYSSFGVLSDPNSLTELSSDPQTIDSGSDLEEDDLKSALGKKRRDGRSAPPQPLTAMQRIHISRLVAKYGDDYQV
;
A
#
# COMPACT_ATOMS: atom_id res chain seq x y z
N MET A 1 -50.07 -13.09 -10.59
CA MET A 1 -50.32 -12.05 -9.57
C MET A 1 -49.35 -10.88 -9.75
N GLY A 2 -49.57 -10.02 -10.76
CA GLY A 2 -48.75 -8.84 -11.01
C GLY A 2 -49.55 -7.58 -10.70
N ARG A 3 -49.28 -6.91 -9.58
CA ARG A 3 -49.92 -5.61 -9.28
C ARG A 3 -49.30 -4.52 -10.16
N SER A 4 -50.10 -3.51 -10.54
CA SER A 4 -49.63 -2.33 -11.28
C SER A 4 -48.37 -1.72 -10.63
N ARG A 5 -47.36 -1.44 -11.46
CA ARG A 5 -46.09 -0.84 -11.01
C ARG A 5 -46.29 0.45 -10.21
N ARG A 6 -47.32 1.22 -10.54
CA ARG A 6 -47.68 2.46 -9.82
C ARG A 6 -48.08 2.16 -8.38
N LYS A 7 -48.97 1.17 -8.18
CA LYS A 7 -49.42 0.74 -6.85
C LYS A 7 -48.26 0.13 -6.05
N TYR A 8 -47.42 -0.69 -6.68
CA TYR A 8 -46.24 -1.27 -6.03
C TYR A 8 -45.25 -0.21 -5.53
N LYS A 9 -44.96 0.82 -6.33
CA LYS A 9 -44.07 1.93 -5.92
C LYS A 9 -44.61 2.75 -4.75
N GLN A 10 -45.94 2.82 -4.59
CA GLN A 10 -46.58 3.49 -3.45
C GLN A 10 -46.60 2.62 -2.20
N SER A 11 -46.86 1.32 -2.33
CA SER A 11 -46.98 0.41 -1.18
C SER A 11 -45.65 -0.16 -0.70
N ARG A 12 -44.58 -0.14 -1.51
CA ARG A 12 -43.29 -0.70 -1.10
C ARG A 12 -42.69 0.12 0.04
N THR A 13 -42.22 -0.58 1.06
CA THR A 13 -41.43 0.02 2.13
C THR A 13 -40.18 0.67 1.53
N LYS A 14 -39.97 1.95 1.82
CA LYS A 14 -38.77 2.67 1.41
C LYS A 14 -37.76 2.56 2.54
N VAL A 15 -36.63 1.91 2.29
CA VAL A 15 -35.47 1.96 3.19
C VAL A 15 -35.00 3.41 3.19
N ARG A 16 -35.19 4.10 4.32
CA ARG A 16 -34.66 5.45 4.53
C ARG A 16 -33.21 5.30 4.95
N VAL A 17 -32.29 5.43 4.00
CA VAL A 17 -30.87 5.58 4.31
C VAL A 17 -30.65 7.01 4.80
N GLY A 18 -30.70 7.20 6.12
CA GLY A 18 -30.35 8.48 6.72
C GLY A 18 -28.84 8.70 6.64
N LEU A 19 -28.40 9.92 6.35
CA LEU A 19 -26.99 10.27 6.55
C LEU A 19 -26.64 10.07 8.03
N PRO A 20 -25.48 9.49 8.36
CA PRO A 20 -25.01 9.38 9.73
C PRO A 20 -25.02 10.76 10.39
N LYS A 21 -25.75 10.89 11.49
CA LYS A 21 -25.80 12.15 12.26
C LYS A 21 -24.40 12.42 12.81
N LYS A 22 -23.79 13.53 12.39
CA LYS A 22 -22.53 14.00 12.97
C LYS A 22 -22.84 14.73 14.28
N ASN A 23 -22.14 14.37 15.36
CA ASN A 23 -22.23 15.08 16.63
C ASN A 23 -21.11 16.12 16.69
N PRO A 24 -21.38 17.42 16.50
CA PRO A 24 -20.33 18.45 16.43
C PRO A 24 -19.58 18.65 17.75
N ARG A 25 -20.13 18.16 18.87
CA ARG A 25 -19.48 18.19 20.19
C ARG A 25 -18.49 17.05 20.44
N LEU A 26 -18.51 16.00 19.62
CA LEU A 26 -17.58 14.89 19.73
C LEU A 26 -16.43 15.11 18.75
N PHE A 27 -15.32 15.64 19.26
CA PHE A 27 -14.07 15.67 18.51
C PHE A 27 -13.54 14.24 18.37
N LYS A 28 -13.49 13.74 17.14
CA LYS A 28 -12.80 12.49 16.82
C LYS A 28 -11.44 12.89 16.25
N PRO A 29 -10.32 12.59 16.92
CA PRO A 29 -9.00 12.89 16.36
C PRO A 29 -8.85 12.17 15.02
N SER A 30 -8.10 12.78 14.08
CA SER A 30 -7.88 12.25 12.73
C SER A 30 -7.17 10.89 12.74
N PHE A 31 -6.43 10.60 13.82
CA PHE A 31 -5.83 9.30 14.08
C PHE A 31 -6.04 8.93 15.56
N SER A 32 -6.23 7.64 15.82
CA SER A 32 -6.19 7.07 17.16
C SER A 32 -5.05 6.07 17.15
N VAL A 33 -4.07 6.24 18.04
CA VAL A 33 -3.01 5.25 18.20
C VAL A 33 -3.66 3.98 18.77
N PRO A 34 -3.52 2.81 18.12
CA PRO A 34 -4.05 1.56 18.63
C PRO A 34 -3.49 1.29 20.04
N PRO A 35 -4.32 0.82 20.99
CA PRO A 35 -3.87 0.57 22.37
C PRO A 35 -2.73 -0.46 22.44
N LYS A 36 -2.64 -1.37 21.46
CA LYS A 36 -1.53 -2.32 21.33
C LYS A 36 -0.17 -1.64 21.09
N LEU A 37 -0.15 -0.53 20.35
CA LEU A 37 1.08 0.25 20.12
C LEU A 37 1.46 1.07 21.35
N LEU A 38 0.48 1.43 22.18
CA LEU A 38 0.75 2.07 23.47
C LEU A 38 1.31 1.06 24.49
N GLN A 39 0.87 -0.20 24.42
CA GLN A 39 1.29 -1.25 25.35
C GLN A 39 2.73 -1.74 25.11
N SER A 40 3.30 -1.51 23.92
CA SER A 40 4.72 -1.78 23.65
C SER A 40 5.66 -0.73 24.25
N LEU A 41 5.12 0.40 24.72
CA LEU A 41 5.90 1.36 25.49
C LEU A 41 5.86 0.89 26.94
N ASP A 42 6.95 0.27 27.41
CA ASP A 42 7.06 -0.28 28.77
C ASP A 42 6.90 0.80 29.87
N GLN A 43 7.09 2.07 29.51
CA GLN A 43 6.97 3.22 30.40
C GLN A 43 6.29 4.39 29.67
N GLU A 44 5.39 5.11 30.36
CA GLU A 44 4.83 6.36 29.82
C GLU A 44 5.98 7.36 29.61
N PRO A 45 6.36 7.66 28.34
CA PRO A 45 7.48 8.52 28.09
C PRO A 45 7.13 9.93 28.56
N GLN A 46 7.97 10.53 29.38
CA GLN A 46 7.84 11.92 29.78
C GLN A 46 8.67 12.78 28.82
N TRP A 47 8.14 13.95 28.49
CA TRP A 47 8.87 14.91 27.68
C TRP A 47 9.97 15.56 28.54
N ASP A 48 11.23 15.47 28.12
CA ASP A 48 12.34 16.15 28.78
C ASP A 48 12.53 17.56 28.22
N ASP A 49 12.38 18.58 29.07
CA ASP A 49 12.53 19.99 28.69
C ASP A 49 13.98 20.37 28.36
N GLN A 50 14.97 19.62 28.86
CA GLN A 50 16.39 19.85 28.58
C GLN A 50 16.92 18.96 27.44
N GLY A 51 16.13 17.98 27.02
CA GLY A 51 16.47 17.01 25.99
C GLY A 51 16.41 17.57 24.57
N THR A 52 16.96 16.81 23.62
CA THR A 52 16.83 17.15 22.20
C THR A 52 15.47 16.69 21.67
N VAL A 53 14.91 17.42 20.71
CA VAL A 53 13.63 17.09 20.06
C VAL A 53 13.63 15.64 19.55
N ASN A 54 14.71 15.21 18.89
CA ASN A 54 14.84 13.86 18.34
C ASN A 54 14.86 12.76 19.42
N THR A 55 15.49 13.01 20.58
CA THR A 55 15.54 12.03 21.68
C THR A 55 14.17 11.87 22.33
N ASN A 56 13.43 12.97 22.47
CA ASN A 56 12.08 12.93 23.00
C ASN A 56 11.16 12.16 22.05
N TYR A 57 11.09 12.51 20.75
CA TYR A 57 10.24 11.77 19.82
C TYR A 57 10.58 10.28 19.76
N SER A 58 11.86 9.93 19.80
CA SER A 58 12.31 8.53 19.80
C SER A 58 11.82 7.76 21.04
N SER A 59 11.74 8.39 22.22
CA SER A 59 11.20 7.75 23.41
C SER A 59 9.69 7.48 23.32
N PHE A 60 8.96 8.29 22.53
CA PHE A 60 7.57 8.04 22.15
C PHE A 60 7.40 7.03 21.01
N GLY A 61 8.50 6.43 20.52
CA GLY A 61 8.47 5.53 19.36
C GLY A 61 8.13 6.25 18.05
N VAL A 62 8.28 7.57 18.01
CA VAL A 62 8.03 8.41 16.84
C VAL A 62 9.37 8.87 16.28
N LEU A 63 9.54 8.74 14.98
CA LEU A 63 10.72 9.27 14.31
C LEU A 63 10.46 10.73 13.90
N SER A 64 11.37 11.63 14.23
CA SER A 64 11.30 13.03 13.78
C SER A 64 11.69 13.19 12.32
N ASP A 65 12.75 12.48 11.89
CA ASP A 65 13.34 12.61 10.56
C ASP A 65 12.96 11.42 9.67
N PRO A 66 12.11 11.60 8.63
CA PRO A 66 11.62 10.49 7.82
C PRO A 66 12.70 9.82 6.97
N ASN A 67 13.79 10.53 6.65
CA ASN A 67 14.91 9.98 5.89
C ASN A 67 15.73 8.98 6.71
N SER A 68 15.69 9.05 8.04
CA SER A 68 16.39 8.11 8.92
C SER A 68 15.75 6.72 8.92
N LEU A 69 14.52 6.57 8.40
CA LEU A 69 13.92 5.25 8.14
C LEU A 69 14.72 4.45 7.10
N THR A 70 15.40 5.13 6.18
CA THR A 70 16.16 4.49 5.10
C THR A 70 17.52 3.97 5.57
N GLU A 71 18.09 4.56 6.62
CA GLU A 71 19.39 4.12 7.17
C GLU A 71 19.26 2.88 8.08
N LEU A 72 18.15 2.73 8.79
CA LEU A 72 17.85 1.53 9.61
C LEU A 72 17.54 0.28 8.76
N SER A 73 17.24 0.43 7.47
CA SER A 73 17.01 -0.69 6.55
C SER A 73 18.29 -1.23 5.90
N SER A 74 19.44 -1.10 6.57
CA SER A 74 20.71 -1.67 6.13
C SER A 74 20.90 -3.14 6.53
N ASP A 75 19.86 -3.82 7.02
CA ASP A 75 19.82 -5.27 7.12
C ASP A 75 19.11 -5.84 5.89
N PRO A 76 19.83 -6.44 4.91
CA PRO A 76 19.22 -7.04 3.72
C PRO A 76 18.47 -8.34 3.99
N GLN A 77 18.19 -8.69 5.25
CA GLN A 77 17.51 -9.93 5.63
C GLN A 77 16.35 -9.66 6.58
N THR A 78 15.21 -10.28 6.29
CA THR A 78 13.97 -10.34 7.10
C THR A 78 12.98 -9.18 7.00
N ILE A 79 12.59 -8.83 5.77
CA ILE A 79 11.16 -8.52 5.51
C ILE A 79 10.56 -9.76 4.84
N ASP A 80 10.34 -10.82 5.63
CA ASP A 80 9.35 -11.86 5.30
C ASP A 80 7.95 -11.33 5.63
N SER A 81 7.62 -10.17 5.07
CA SER A 81 6.31 -9.54 5.26
C SER A 81 5.35 -10.03 4.20
N GLY A 82 5.23 -11.36 4.01
CA GLY A 82 4.11 -12.02 3.33
C GLY A 82 3.66 -11.42 2.01
N SER A 83 4.54 -10.70 1.31
CA SER A 83 4.26 -10.00 0.06
C SER A 83 5.22 -10.60 -0.96
N ASP A 84 4.80 -11.75 -1.47
CA ASP A 84 5.25 -12.31 -2.75
C ASP A 84 4.79 -11.34 -3.87
N LEU A 85 5.29 -10.10 -3.81
CA LEU A 85 5.08 -9.00 -4.76
C LEU A 85 6.21 -8.95 -5.80
N GLU A 86 7.04 -9.99 -5.89
CA GLU A 86 7.88 -10.17 -7.06
C GLU A 86 6.94 -10.65 -8.17
N GLU A 87 6.48 -9.70 -8.99
CA GLU A 87 5.51 -9.92 -10.07
C GLU A 87 5.91 -11.14 -10.90
N ASP A 88 4.92 -11.96 -11.28
CA ASP A 88 5.16 -13.18 -12.07
C ASP A 88 5.95 -12.87 -13.36
N ASP A 89 5.79 -11.66 -13.92
CA ASP A 89 6.53 -11.18 -15.09
C ASP A 89 8.04 -11.05 -14.82
N LEU A 90 8.45 -10.59 -13.63
CA LEU A 90 9.86 -10.47 -13.24
C LEU A 90 10.50 -11.85 -13.03
N LYS A 91 9.76 -12.78 -12.41
CA LYS A 91 10.22 -14.17 -12.25
C LYS A 91 10.41 -14.84 -13.61
N SER A 92 9.49 -14.64 -14.53
CA SER A 92 9.59 -15.16 -15.90
C SER A 92 10.76 -14.55 -16.69
N ALA A 93 10.98 -13.23 -16.60
CA ALA A 93 12.11 -12.57 -17.27
C ALA A 93 13.47 -13.06 -16.76
N LEU A 94 13.58 -13.34 -15.46
CA LEU A 94 14.81 -13.83 -14.83
C LEU A 94 14.97 -15.36 -14.90
N GLY A 95 14.03 -16.07 -15.54
CA GLY A 95 14.06 -17.53 -15.66
C GLY A 95 13.82 -18.29 -14.35
N LYS A 96 13.30 -17.62 -13.31
CA LYS A 96 12.95 -18.23 -12.03
C LYS A 96 11.65 -19.04 -12.16
N LYS A 97 11.57 -20.16 -11.45
CA LYS A 97 10.33 -20.97 -11.40
C LYS A 97 9.34 -20.37 -10.40
N ARG A 98 8.05 -20.41 -10.73
CA ARG A 98 6.96 -20.07 -9.80
C ARG A 98 6.81 -21.19 -8.75
N ARG A 99 6.04 -20.92 -7.67
CA ARG A 99 5.77 -21.89 -6.59
C ARG A 99 5.10 -23.19 -7.09
N ASP A 100 4.34 -23.13 -8.17
CA ASP A 100 3.73 -24.26 -8.87
C ASP A 100 4.70 -25.01 -9.81
N GLY A 101 5.97 -24.60 -9.86
CA GLY A 101 7.03 -25.25 -10.64
C GLY A 101 6.98 -25.00 -12.15
N ARG A 102 5.97 -24.27 -12.63
CA ARG A 102 5.77 -23.91 -14.04
C ARG A 102 6.35 -22.52 -14.29
N SER A 103 7.07 -22.33 -15.40
CA SER A 103 7.42 -21.00 -15.89
C SER A 103 6.22 -20.42 -16.64
N ALA A 104 5.78 -19.22 -16.29
CA ALA A 104 4.84 -18.50 -17.14
C ALA A 104 5.61 -17.98 -18.36
N PRO A 105 5.10 -18.13 -19.59
CA PRO A 105 5.70 -17.47 -20.73
C PRO A 105 5.65 -15.95 -20.51
N PRO A 106 6.72 -15.19 -20.81
CA PRO A 106 6.72 -13.74 -20.65
C PRO A 106 5.58 -13.13 -21.48
N GLN A 107 4.96 -12.07 -20.95
CA GLN A 107 3.91 -11.38 -21.68
C GLN A 107 4.44 -10.83 -23.01
N PRO A 108 3.69 -11.00 -24.12
CA PRO A 108 4.09 -10.44 -25.40
C PRO A 108 4.03 -8.91 -25.36
N LEU A 109 4.98 -8.25 -26.03
CA LEU A 109 5.00 -6.79 -26.12
C LEU A 109 3.71 -6.24 -26.74
N THR A 110 3.20 -5.16 -26.15
CA THR A 110 2.04 -4.42 -26.67
C THR A 110 2.34 -3.76 -28.03
N ALA A 111 1.30 -3.43 -28.80
CA ALA A 111 1.47 -2.81 -30.12
C ALA A 111 2.26 -1.48 -30.06
N MET A 112 2.00 -0.64 -29.05
CA MET A 112 2.73 0.62 -28.85
C MET A 112 4.20 0.39 -28.48
N GLN A 113 4.48 -0.57 -27.60
CA GLN A 113 5.85 -0.93 -27.23
C GLN A 113 6.63 -1.44 -28.43
N ARG A 114 6.01 -2.29 -29.27
CA ARG A 114 6.63 -2.77 -30.52
C ARG A 114 7.00 -1.61 -31.43
N ILE A 115 6.11 -0.64 -31.65
CA ILE A 115 6.39 0.54 -32.48
C ILE A 115 7.57 1.34 -31.92
N HIS A 116 7.63 1.55 -30.60
CA HIS A 116 8.69 2.32 -29.98
C HIS A 116 10.04 1.59 -30.04
N ILE A 117 10.07 0.30 -29.74
CA ILE A 117 11.27 -0.55 -29.83
C ILE A 117 11.74 -0.62 -31.30
N SER A 118 10.84 -0.76 -32.27
CA SER A 118 11.19 -0.75 -33.70
C SER A 118 11.95 0.52 -34.10
N ARG A 119 11.52 1.68 -33.57
CA ARG A 119 12.19 2.97 -33.83
C ARG A 119 13.56 3.05 -33.16
N LEU A 120 13.69 2.49 -31.95
CA LEU A 120 14.97 2.43 -31.24
C LEU A 120 15.97 1.55 -32.00
N VAL A 121 15.56 0.35 -32.41
CA VAL A 121 16.38 -0.58 -33.20
C VAL A 121 16.78 0.05 -34.54
N ALA A 122 15.85 0.70 -35.24
CA ALA A 122 16.16 1.38 -36.50
C ALA A 122 17.17 2.53 -36.35
N LYS A 123 17.20 3.19 -35.18
CA LYS A 123 18.08 4.34 -34.92
C LYS A 123 19.47 3.92 -34.43
N TYR A 124 19.54 2.91 -33.57
CA TYR A 124 20.76 2.56 -32.85
C TYR A 124 21.30 1.16 -33.19
N GLY A 125 20.62 0.41 -34.06
CA GLY A 125 20.97 -0.98 -34.36
C GLY A 125 20.72 -1.91 -33.16
N ASP A 126 21.33 -3.09 -33.22
CA ASP A 126 21.27 -4.11 -32.17
C ASP A 126 22.54 -4.10 -31.27
N ASP A 127 23.21 -2.94 -31.17
CA ASP A 127 24.52 -2.80 -30.52
C ASP A 127 24.41 -2.63 -29.00
N TYR A 128 23.66 -3.51 -28.32
CA TYR A 128 23.67 -3.54 -26.86
C TYR A 128 24.88 -4.35 -26.37
N GLN A 129 25.76 -3.73 -25.58
CA GLN A 129 26.81 -4.44 -24.87
C GLN A 129 26.21 -5.05 -23.59
N VAL A 130 26.42 -6.36 -23.41
CA VAL A 130 26.04 -7.13 -22.22
C VAL A 130 27.06 -6.93 -21.11
#